data_AF-A0A7K2VLI1-F1
#
_entry.id   AF-A0A7K2VLI1-F1
#
_cell.length_a   1.000
_cell.length_b   1.000
_cell.length_c   1.000
_cell.angle_alpha   90.00
_cell.angle_beta   90.00
_cell.angle_gamma   90.00
#
_symmetry.space_group_name_H-M   'P 1'
#
loop_
_entity.id
_entity.type
_entity.pdbx_description
1 polymer ?
#
loop_
_entity_poly.entity_id
_entity_poly.type
_entity_poly.pdbx_seq_one_letter_code
_entity_poly.pdbx_strand_id
1 'polypeptide(L)' 'VCAVADPAGLTTRPLPVEVSLAPGPARGQTVVDRRPRPGESEIHGGARARPLVDVALDVDVARYVDLYLKTVERP' A
#
# COMPACT_ATOMS: atom_id res chain seq x y z
N VAL A 1 -3.29 9.71 -8.22
CA VAL A 1 -2.84 11.07 -8.65
C VAL A 1 -2.69 12.00 -7.46
N CYS A 2 -3.72 12.24 -6.63
CA CYS A 2 -3.61 13.06 -5.41
C CYS A 2 -2.48 12.62 -4.46
N ALA A 3 -2.30 11.31 -4.27
CA ALA A 3 -1.21 10.78 -3.45
C ALA A 3 0.21 11.15 -3.91
N VAL A 4 0.41 11.47 -5.19
CA VAL A 4 1.71 11.95 -5.70
C VAL A 4 1.84 13.45 -5.49
N ALA A 5 0.76 14.20 -5.72
CA ALA A 5 0.73 15.66 -5.58
C ALA A 5 0.78 16.10 -4.11
N ASP A 6 0.18 15.34 -3.21
CA ASP A 6 0.12 15.63 -1.78
C ASP A 6 0.19 14.34 -0.94
N PRO A 7 1.40 13.76 -0.77
CA PRO A 7 1.58 12.50 -0.06
C PRO A 7 1.14 12.52 1.41
N ALA A 8 1.12 13.71 2.04
CA ALA A 8 0.73 13.88 3.44
C ALA A 8 -0.74 13.59 3.70
N GLY A 9 -1.57 13.47 2.66
CA GLY A 9 -2.96 12.99 2.79
C GLY A 9 -3.08 11.48 2.97
N LEU A 10 -1.99 10.72 2.97
CA LEU A 10 -1.99 9.29 3.32
C LEU A 10 -1.36 9.05 4.69
N THR A 11 -1.93 8.11 5.44
CA THR A 11 -1.20 7.41 6.50
C THR A 11 -0.59 6.15 5.90
N THR A 12 0.74 6.07 5.87
CA THR A 12 1.47 4.91 5.33
C THR A 12 2.20 4.13 6.41
N ARG A 13 2.49 2.86 6.12
CA ARG A 13 3.44 2.04 6.91
C ARG A 13 4.38 1.28 5.97
N PRO A 14 5.68 1.17 6.28
CA PRO A 14 6.59 0.31 5.53
C PRO A 14 6.28 -1.16 5.86
N LEU A 15 5.72 -1.89 4.89
CA LEU A 15 5.28 -3.28 5.05
C LEU A 15 5.88 -4.18 3.98
N PRO A 16 6.18 -5.45 4.28
CA PRO A 16 6.59 -6.43 3.27
C PRO A 16 5.47 -6.68 2.26
N VAL A 17 5.77 -6.53 0.97
CA VAL A 17 4.79 -6.72 -0.12
C VAL A 17 5.30 -7.71 -1.16
N GLU A 18 4.40 -8.56 -1.66
CA GLU A 18 4.63 -9.38 -2.83
C GLU A 18 3.38 -9.50 -3.70
N VAL A 19 3.53 -10.05 -4.90
CA VAL A 19 2.43 -10.35 -5.82
C VAL A 19 2.38 -11.85 -6.06
N SER A 20 1.19 -12.43 -5.97
CA SER A 20 0.99 -13.84 -6.32
C SER A 20 1.16 -14.04 -7.83
N LEU A 21 2.16 -14.84 -8.22
CA LEU A 21 2.47 -15.11 -9.63
C LEU A 21 2.01 -16.49 -10.11
N ALA A 22 1.60 -17.37 -9.18
CA ALA A 22 1.15 -18.71 -9.49
C ALA A 22 -0.12 -18.69 -10.36
N PRO A 23 -0.29 -19.63 -11.29
CA PRO A 23 -1.54 -19.77 -12.04
C PRO A 23 -2.73 -19.98 -11.09
N GLY A 24 -3.88 -19.40 -11.44
CA GLY A 24 -5.12 -19.53 -10.67
C GLY A 24 -5.77 -18.19 -10.32
N PRO A 25 -6.88 -18.22 -9.58
CA PRO A 25 -7.72 -17.05 -9.32
C PRO A 25 -7.03 -15.96 -8.50
N ALA A 26 -6.00 -16.31 -7.73
CA ALA A 26 -5.23 -15.36 -6.92
C ALA A 26 -4.08 -14.70 -7.70
N ARG A 27 -3.85 -15.05 -8.98
CA ARG A 27 -2.75 -14.47 -9.76
C ARG A 27 -2.94 -12.96 -9.91
N GLY A 28 -1.92 -12.19 -9.56
CA GLY A 28 -1.94 -10.73 -9.58
C GLY A 28 -2.39 -10.10 -8.25
N GLN A 29 -2.83 -10.90 -7.28
CA GLN A 29 -3.17 -10.39 -5.95
C GLN A 29 -1.92 -9.85 -5.23
N THR A 30 -2.02 -8.64 -4.70
CA THR A 30 -1.02 -8.06 -3.78
C THR A 30 -1.21 -8.65 -2.39
N VAL A 31 -0.14 -9.24 -1.85
CA VAL A 31 -0.09 -9.77 -0.49
C VAL A 31 0.75 -8.82 0.34
N VAL A 32 0.17 -8.28 1.42
CA VAL A 32 0.82 -7.35 2.34
C VAL A 32 0.92 -8.03 3.71
N ASP A 33 2.15 -8.19 4.21
CA ASP A 33 2.36 -8.74 5.54
C ASP A 33 2.09 -7.66 6.61
N ARG A 34 0.96 -7.78 7.31
CA ARG A 34 0.54 -6.85 8.37
C ARG A 34 0.72 -7.43 9.77
N ARG A 35 1.35 -8.59 9.89
CA ARG A 35 1.52 -9.26 11.19
C ARG A 35 2.37 -8.39 12.13
N PRO A 36 2.08 -8.42 13.45
CA PRO A 36 2.67 -7.50 14.40
C PRO A 36 4.12 -7.84 14.79
N ARG A 37 4.54 -9.09 14.62
CA ARG A 37 5.87 -9.56 15.03
C ARG A 37 6.77 -9.82 13.81
N PRO A 38 7.91 -9.12 13.71
CA PRO A 38 8.98 -9.49 12.78
C PRO A 38 9.38 -10.96 13.00
N GLY A 39 9.65 -11.69 11.92
CA GLY A 39 10.07 -13.09 12.00
C GLY A 39 8.94 -14.13 12.07
N GLU A 40 7.66 -13.75 12.26
CA GLU A 40 6.55 -14.73 12.15
C GLU A 40 6.50 -15.38 10.75
N SER A 41 6.89 -14.65 9.71
CA SER A 41 7.12 -15.23 8.37
C SER A 41 8.21 -16.31 8.38
N GLU A 42 9.33 -16.07 9.06
CA GLU A 42 10.50 -16.94 9.09
C GLU A 42 10.22 -18.21 9.91
N ILE A 43 9.47 -18.07 11.01
CA ILE A 43 9.00 -19.18 11.86
C ILE A 43 8.11 -20.16 11.06
N HIS A 44 7.39 -19.68 10.05
CA HIS A 44 6.55 -20.49 9.16
C HIS A 44 7.24 -20.84 7.82
N GLY A 45 8.57 -20.75 7.73
CA GLY A 45 9.34 -21.15 6.54
C GLY A 45 9.31 -20.13 5.39
N GLY A 46 8.77 -18.94 5.62
CA GLY A 46 8.76 -17.82 4.66
C GLY A 46 10.12 -17.12 4.60
N ALA A 47 11.12 -17.79 4.03
CA ALA A 47 12.51 -17.32 3.96
C ALA A 47 12.79 -16.29 2.84
N ARG A 48 11.76 -15.89 2.07
CA ARG A 48 11.95 -14.97 0.95
C ARG A 48 11.94 -13.52 1.43
N ALA A 49 13.05 -12.81 1.16
CA ALA A 49 13.13 -11.37 1.32
C ALA A 49 12.05 -10.69 0.47
N ARG A 50 11.22 -9.89 1.12
CA ARG A 50 10.14 -9.11 0.50
C ARG A 50 10.48 -7.63 0.62
N PRO A 51 10.31 -6.84 -0.45
CA PRO A 51 10.55 -5.40 -0.38
C PRO A 51 9.61 -4.77 0.65
N LEU A 52 10.15 -3.86 1.45
CA LEU A 52 9.32 -2.95 2.24
C LEU A 52 8.79 -1.86 1.31
N VAL A 53 7.48 -1.70 1.29
CA VAL A 53 6.78 -0.67 0.53
C VAL A 53 5.95 0.15 1.50
N ASP A 54 5.91 1.47 1.30
CA ASP A 54 4.98 2.34 2.03
C ASP A 54 3.55 2.08 1.55
N VAL A 55 2.83 1.26 2.32
CA VAL A 55 1.44 0.92 2.04
C VAL A 55 0.54 1.96 2.69
N ALA A 56 -0.30 2.60 1.88
CA ALA A 56 -1.36 3.49 2.35
C ALA A 56 -2.43 2.68 3.09
N LEU A 57 -2.62 2.99 4.38
CA LEU A 57 -3.61 2.31 5.24
C LEU A 57 -4.78 3.23 5.61
N ASP A 58 -4.62 4.54 5.43
CA ASP A 58 -5.69 5.51 5.62
C ASP A 58 -5.48 6.73 4.70
N VAL A 59 -6.55 7.49 4.46
CA VAL A 59 -6.56 8.68 3.60
C VAL A 59 -7.37 9.81 4.23
N ASP A 60 -6.82 11.02 4.22
CA ASP A 60 -7.58 12.24 4.49
C ASP A 60 -8.48 12.55 3.28
N VAL A 61 -9.71 12.05 3.36
CA VAL A 61 -10.70 12.16 2.28
C VAL A 61 -11.03 13.62 1.98
N ALA A 62 -11.24 14.45 3.00
CA ALA A 62 -11.65 15.84 2.82
C ALA A 62 -10.57 16.62 2.08
N ARG A 63 -9.31 16.41 2.45
CA ARG A 63 -8.14 17.01 1.81
C ARG A 63 -8.00 16.58 0.34
N TYR A 64 -8.19 15.31 0.03
CA TYR A 64 -8.07 14.82 -1.35
C TYR A 64 -9.21 15.24 -2.26
N VAL A 65 -10.43 15.34 -1.72
CA VAL A 65 -11.58 15.88 -2.46
C VAL A 65 -11.31 17.34 -2.81
N ASP A 66 -10.90 18.16 -1.83
CA ASP A 66 -10.58 19.58 -2.04
C ASP A 66 -9.46 19.77 -3.07
N LEU A 67 -8.36 19.01 -2.94
CA LEU A 67 -7.25 19.04 -3.90
C LEU A 67 -7.70 18.69 -5.32
N TYR A 68 -8.50 17.63 -5.46
CA TYR A 68 -8.97 17.19 -6.77
C TYR A 68 -9.85 18.26 -7.43
N LEU A 69 -10.90 18.72 -6.73
CA LEU A 69 -11.85 19.69 -7.27
C LEU A 69 -11.16 21.01 -7.63
N LYS A 70 -10.32 21.56 -6.74
CA LYS A 70 -9.53 22.77 -7.04
C LYS A 70 -8.61 22.63 -8.25
N THR A 71 -8.20 21.41 -8.59
CA THR A 71 -7.33 21.14 -9.74
C THR A 71 -8.14 21.05 -11.03
N VAL A 72 -9.28 20.37 -11.03
CA VAL A 72 -10.07 20.12 -12.25
C VAL A 72 -11.11 21.20 -12.57
N GLU A 73 -11.52 22.00 -11.59
CA GLU A 73 -12.51 23.08 -11.77
C GLU A 73 -11.86 24.42 -12.18
N ARG A 74 -10.52 24.50 -12.25
CA ARG A 74 -9.87 25.70 -12.80
C ARG A 74 -10.13 25.79 -14.31
N PRO A 75 -10.68 26.92 -14.81
CA PRO A 75 -10.87 27.14 -16.24
C PRO A 75 -9.56 27.24 -17.02
#